data_AF-A0A0H5QGB9-F1
#
_entry.id   AF-A0A0H5QGB9-F1
#
_cell.length_a   1.000
_cell.length_b   1.000
_cell.length_c   1.000
_cell.angle_alpha   90.00
_cell.angle_beta   90.00
_cell.angle_gamma   90.00
#
_symmetry.space_group_name_H-M   'P 1'
#
loop_
_entity.id
_entity.type
_entity.pdbx_description
1 polymer ?
#
loop_
_entity_poly.entity_id
_entity_poly.type
_entity_poly.pdbx_seq_one_letter_code
_entity_poly.pdbx_strand_id
1 'polypeptide(L)'
;MRATQYPFAIGMRVPIPDWQLFTTELTRNLMQSQGPRQLGLARAKLYELLTNCIPATIIFQTMLRGMIPMIDDILAVEVISQAALFERRVQLGSKPIMHLEAFIANFMVVYKRWCIEMMM
;
A
#
# COMPACT_ATOMS: atom_id res chain seq x y z
N MET A 1 0.01 -7.67 26.59
CA MET A 1 -1.28 -7.32 25.96
C MET A 1 -2.39 -8.06 26.68
N ARG A 2 -3.29 -7.37 27.38
CA ARG A 2 -4.51 -7.99 27.91
C ARG A 2 -5.45 -8.26 26.73
N ALA A 3 -6.02 -9.46 26.63
CA ALA A 3 -7.10 -9.71 25.67
C ALA A 3 -8.24 -8.74 25.99
N THR A 4 -8.55 -7.84 25.05
CA THR A 4 -9.43 -6.69 25.30
C THR A 4 -10.90 -7.08 25.50
N GLN A 5 -11.28 -8.32 25.18
CA GLN A 5 -12.63 -8.84 25.34
C GLN A 5 -12.59 -10.31 25.75
N TYR A 6 -12.93 -10.57 27.00
CA TYR A 6 -13.25 -11.90 27.51
C TYR A 6 -14.60 -11.80 28.25
N PRO A 7 -15.52 -12.78 28.10
CA PRO A 7 -15.42 -14.00 27.31
C PRO A 7 -15.54 -13.75 25.79
N PHE A 8 -14.94 -14.63 24.99
CA PHE A 8 -15.03 -14.55 23.53
C PHE A 8 -16.43 -14.98 23.08
N ALA A 9 -17.12 -14.10 22.32
CA ALA A 9 -18.44 -14.37 21.76
C ALA A 9 -18.35 -14.81 20.30
N ILE A 10 -19.31 -15.62 19.85
CA ILE A 10 -19.47 -15.99 18.44
C ILE A 10 -19.79 -14.72 17.64
N GLY A 11 -19.01 -14.44 16.60
CA GLY A 11 -19.15 -13.23 15.77
C GLY A 11 -18.27 -12.03 16.19
N MET A 12 -17.44 -12.17 17.23
CA MET A 12 -16.49 -11.13 17.61
C MET A 12 -15.45 -10.91 16.49
N ARG A 13 -15.32 -9.66 16.04
CA ARG A 13 -14.32 -9.31 15.00
C ARG A 13 -12.93 -9.29 15.61
N VAL A 14 -11.98 -9.94 14.94
CA VAL A 14 -10.56 -9.87 15.32
C VAL A 14 -10.08 -8.44 15.11
N PRO A 15 -9.47 -7.80 16.13
CA PRO A 15 -8.93 -6.46 15.98
C PRO A 15 -7.81 -6.48 14.95
N ILE A 16 -7.88 -5.54 14.00
CA ILE A 16 -6.85 -5.36 12.99
C ILE A 16 -5.70 -4.54 13.61
N PRO A 17 -4.43 -4.94 13.42
CA PRO A 17 -3.30 -4.16 13.91
C PRO A 17 -3.25 -2.74 13.33
N ASP A 18 -2.80 -1.77 14.14
CA ASP A 18 -2.75 -0.36 13.75
C ASP A 18 -1.94 -0.11 12.47
N TRP A 19 -0.82 -0.82 12.31
CA TRP A 19 0.00 -0.68 11.11
C TRP A 19 -0.72 -1.10 9.82
N GLN A 20 -1.60 -2.09 9.91
CA GLN A 20 -2.36 -2.58 8.78
C GLN A 20 -3.47 -1.58 8.42
N LEU A 21 -4.11 -0.97 9.43
CA LEU A 21 -5.04 0.14 9.23
C LEU A 21 -4.34 1.34 8.58
N PHE A 22 -3.16 1.70 9.08
CA PHE A 22 -2.36 2.80 8.55
C PHE A 22 -1.94 2.59 7.09
N THR A 23 -1.55 1.36 6.74
CA THR A 23 -1.21 0.97 5.36
C THR A 23 -2.44 1.00 4.46
N THR A 24 -3.59 0.53 4.96
CA THR A 24 -4.86 0.59 4.21
C THR A 24 -5.29 2.03 3.96
N GLU A 25 -5.15 2.91 4.95
CA GLU A 25 -5.43 4.33 4.81
C GLU A 25 -4.48 4.99 3.79
N LEU A 26 -3.19 4.63 3.80
CA LEU A 26 -2.24 5.06 2.79
C LEU A 26 -2.75 4.68 1.38
N THR A 27 -3.15 3.43 1.16
CA THR A 27 -3.66 3.01 -0.17
C THR A 27 -4.89 3.79 -0.61
N ARG A 28 -5.83 4.07 0.30
CA ARG A 28 -7.01 4.89 0.00
C ARG A 28 -6.61 6.30 -0.41
N ASN A 29 -5.66 6.91 0.29
CA ASN A 29 -5.21 8.27 -0.03
C ASN A 29 -4.49 8.33 -1.39
N LEU A 30 -3.79 7.25 -1.78
CA LEU A 30 -3.16 7.13 -3.09
C LEU A 30 -4.17 7.05 -4.25
N MET A 31 -5.38 6.52 -4.00
CA MET A 31 -6.47 6.52 -5.00
C MET A 31 -7.13 7.89 -5.16
N GLN A 32 -7.17 8.69 -4.09
CA GLN A 32 -7.83 9.99 -4.09
C GLN A 32 -7.05 11.08 -4.84
N SER A 33 -5.72 11.05 -4.80
CA SER A 33 -4.90 12.10 -5.42
C SER A 33 -3.54 11.59 -5.90
N GLN A 34 -3.21 11.81 -7.16
CA GLN A 34 -1.94 11.39 -7.77
C GLN A 34 -1.03 12.59 -8.03
N GLY A 35 -0.70 13.33 -6.96
CA GLY A 35 0.15 14.52 -7.00
C GLY A 35 1.46 14.39 -6.21
N PRO A 36 2.47 15.22 -6.49
CA PRO A 36 3.76 15.21 -5.76
C PRO A 36 3.60 15.41 -4.24
N ARG A 37 2.63 16.22 -3.83
CA ARG A 37 2.28 16.41 -2.42
C ARG A 37 1.85 15.09 -1.77
N GLN A 38 1.03 14.31 -2.46
CA GLN A 38 0.56 13.02 -1.96
C GLN A 38 1.70 12.01 -1.86
N LEU A 39 2.64 12.03 -2.82
CA LEU A 39 3.84 11.19 -2.76
C LEU A 39 4.71 11.55 -1.55
N GLY A 40 4.86 12.84 -1.24
CA GLY A 40 5.57 13.29 -0.04
C GLY A 40 4.92 12.81 1.26
N LEU A 41 3.59 12.83 1.34
CA LEU A 41 2.85 12.27 2.49
C LEU A 41 3.01 10.75 2.58
N ALA A 42 2.96 10.06 1.43
CA ALA A 42 3.20 8.62 1.37
C ALA A 42 4.60 8.26 1.88
N ARG A 43 5.62 9.02 1.48
CA ARG A 43 7.00 8.84 1.98
C ARG A 43 7.07 8.97 3.50
N ALA A 44 6.42 9.98 4.10
CA ALA A 44 6.38 10.14 5.55
C ALA A 44 5.73 8.93 6.26
N LYS A 45 4.60 8.43 5.73
CA LYS A 45 3.93 7.23 6.25
C LYS A 45 4.81 5.98 6.12
N LEU A 46 5.49 5.81 5.00
CA LEU A 46 6.42 4.68 4.81
C LEU A 46 7.59 4.73 5.79
N TYR A 47 8.12 5.92 6.09
CA TYR A 47 9.15 6.07 7.12
C TYR A 47 8.64 5.60 8.48
N GLU A 48 7.45 6.03 8.90
CA GLU A 48 6.86 5.61 10.17
C GLU A 48 6.68 4.09 10.27
N LEU A 49 6.20 3.44 9.20
CA LEU A 49 6.07 1.99 9.16
C LEU A 49 7.43 1.28 9.28
N LEU A 50 8.44 1.74 8.54
CA LEU A 50 9.78 1.15 8.56
C LEU A 50 10.49 1.38 9.90
N THR A 51 10.34 2.56 10.50
CA THR A 51 10.89 2.88 11.84
C THR A 51 10.26 2.02 12.93
N ASN A 52 8.98 1.65 12.78
CA ASN A 52 8.30 0.70 13.67
C ASN A 52 8.62 -0.78 13.34
N CYS A 53 9.73 -1.04 12.65
CA CYS A 53 10.26 -2.37 12.35
C CYS A 53 9.31 -3.26 11.51
N ILE A 54 8.48 -2.66 10.67
CA ILE A 54 7.61 -3.42 9.78
C ILE A 54 8.39 -3.76 8.50
N PRO A 55 8.51 -5.05 8.13
CA PRO A 55 9.27 -5.42 6.94
C PRO A 55 8.66 -4.80 5.69
N ALA A 56 9.53 -4.29 4.80
CA ALA A 56 9.10 -3.65 3.55
C ALA A 56 8.23 -4.56 2.68
N THR A 57 8.52 -5.86 2.66
CA THR A 57 7.73 -6.88 1.96
C THR A 57 6.29 -6.94 2.48
N ILE A 58 6.09 -6.84 3.79
CA ILE A 58 4.76 -6.85 4.42
C ILE A 58 4.00 -5.58 4.07
N ILE A 59 4.66 -4.42 4.12
CA ILE A 59 4.07 -3.14 3.69
C ILE A 59 3.61 -3.25 2.24
N PHE A 60 4.48 -3.76 1.37
CA PHE A 60 4.23 -3.93 -0.05
C PHE A 60 3.01 -4.81 -0.35
N GLN A 61 2.98 -6.02 0.23
CA GLN A 61 1.88 -6.96 0.04
C GLN A 61 0.56 -6.42 0.59
N THR A 62 0.61 -5.74 1.74
CA THR A 62 -0.58 -5.13 2.35
C THR A 62 -1.12 -3.99 1.49
N MET A 63 -0.23 -3.17 0.92
CA MET A 63 -0.63 -2.12 -0.02
C MET A 63 -1.27 -2.70 -1.27
N LEU A 64 -0.64 -3.69 -1.91
CA LEU A 64 -1.15 -4.30 -3.13
C LEU A 64 -2.54 -4.92 -2.89
N ARG A 65 -2.72 -5.65 -1.78
CA ARG A 65 -4.02 -6.23 -1.39
C ARG A 65 -5.09 -5.18 -1.13
N GLY A 66 -4.71 -3.99 -0.63
CA GLY A 66 -5.62 -2.87 -0.46
C GLY A 66 -6.00 -2.19 -1.79
N MET A 67 -5.08 -2.14 -2.75
CA MET A 67 -5.26 -1.48 -4.05
C MET A 67 -6.08 -2.30 -5.04
N ILE A 68 -5.81 -3.59 -5.19
CA ILE A 68 -6.48 -4.49 -6.16
C ILE A 68 -8.02 -4.38 -6.14
N PRO A 69 -8.71 -4.46 -4.99
CA PRO A 69 -10.18 -4.41 -4.97
C PRO A 69 -10.75 -3.02 -5.30
N MET A 70 -9.90 -1.98 -5.43
CA MET A 70 -10.31 -0.61 -5.72
C MET A 70 -10.09 -0.21 -7.19
N ILE A 71 -9.48 -1.08 -8.00
CA ILE A 71 -9.13 -0.82 -9.40
C ILE A 71 -9.79 -1.84 -10.33
N ASP A 72 -9.89 -1.49 -11.61
CA ASP A 72 -10.37 -2.40 -12.65
C ASP A 72 -9.40 -3.57 -12.89
N ASP A 73 -9.93 -4.72 -13.32
CA ASP A 73 -9.16 -5.95 -13.54
C ASP A 73 -8.03 -5.76 -14.57
N ILE A 74 -8.25 -4.96 -15.62
CA ILE A 74 -7.22 -4.69 -16.64
C ILE A 74 -6.07 -3.91 -16.01
N LEU A 75 -6.38 -2.90 -15.20
CA LEU A 75 -5.39 -2.11 -14.47
C LEU A 75 -4.69 -2.96 -13.40
N ALA A 76 -5.42 -3.88 -12.76
CA ALA A 76 -4.87 -4.77 -11.74
C ALA A 76 -3.75 -5.64 -12.28
N VAL A 77 -3.88 -6.17 -13.51
CA VAL A 77 -2.82 -6.98 -14.13
C VAL A 77 -1.52 -6.19 -14.30
N GLU A 78 -1.59 -4.94 -14.79
CA GLU A 78 -0.41 -4.08 -14.96
C GLU A 78 0.20 -3.72 -13.60
N VAL A 79 -0.63 -3.35 -12.61
CA VAL A 79 -0.18 -3.00 -11.26
C VAL A 79 0.48 -4.18 -10.56
N ILE A 80 -0.07 -5.39 -10.66
CA ILE A 80 0.51 -6.60 -10.07
C ILE A 80 1.85 -6.94 -10.71
N SER A 81 1.97 -6.82 -12.04
CA SER A 81 3.23 -7.05 -12.76
C SER A 81 4.33 -6.08 -12.30
N GLN A 82 4.00 -4.78 -12.21
CA GLN A 82 4.90 -3.77 -11.67
C GLN A 82 5.23 -4.07 -10.21
N ALA A 83 4.24 -4.49 -9.43
CA ALA A 83 4.40 -4.79 -8.02
C ALA A 83 5.46 -5.91 -7.83
N ALA A 84 5.36 -7.01 -8.58
CA ALA A 84 6.33 -8.11 -8.53
C ALA A 84 7.77 -7.65 -8.86
N LEU A 85 7.94 -6.75 -9.85
CA LEU A 85 9.24 -6.20 -10.20
C LEU A 85 9.85 -5.36 -9.07
N PHE A 86 9.05 -4.49 -8.45
CA PHE A 86 9.53 -3.65 -7.34
C PHE A 86 9.78 -4.46 -6.06
N GLU A 87 8.95 -5.47 -5.76
CA GLU A 87 9.17 -6.38 -4.62
C GLU A 87 10.51 -7.12 -4.75
N ARG A 88 10.81 -7.67 -5.94
CA ARG A 88 12.12 -8.28 -6.21
C ARG A 88 13.27 -7.31 -5.99
N ARG A 89 13.11 -6.04 -6.39
CA ARG A 89 14.14 -5.00 -6.19
C ARG A 89 14.32 -4.64 -4.72
N VAL A 90 13.25 -4.60 -3.92
CA VAL A 90 13.33 -4.42 -2.46
C VAL A 90 14.21 -5.49 -1.83
N GLN A 91 14.07 -6.76 -2.25
CA GLN A 91 14.83 -7.88 -1.69
C GLN A 91 16.32 -7.86 -2.08
N LEU A 92 16.65 -7.31 -3.24
CA LEU A 92 18.04 -7.22 -3.73
C LEU A 92 18.74 -5.91 -3.31
N GLY A 93 17.96 -4.88 -2.95
CA GLY A 93 18.45 -3.53 -2.67
C GLY A 93 18.79 -3.29 -1.20
N SER A 94 19.53 -2.21 -0.95
CA SER A 94 19.96 -1.83 0.41
C SER A 94 19.02 -0.84 1.12
N LYS A 95 18.17 -0.11 0.37
CA LYS A 95 17.30 0.95 0.90
C LYS A 95 15.83 0.71 0.54
N PRO A 96 15.07 -0.03 1.37
CA PRO A 96 13.69 -0.41 1.07
C PRO A 96 12.75 0.76 0.79
N ILE A 97 12.95 1.89 1.48
CA ILE A 97 12.16 3.11 1.29
C ILE A 97 12.20 3.63 -0.14
N MET A 98 13.34 3.54 -0.82
CA MET A 98 13.46 4.03 -2.21
C MET A 98 12.63 3.18 -3.18
N HIS A 99 12.62 1.87 -2.97
CA HIS A 99 11.87 0.95 -3.83
C HIS A 99 10.36 1.03 -3.57
N LEU A 100 9.95 1.16 -2.30
CA LEU A 100 8.56 1.39 -1.92
C LEU A 100 8.04 2.69 -2.52
N GLU A 101 8.80 3.77 -2.38
CA GLU A 101 8.44 5.06 -2.96
C GLU A 101 8.37 5.00 -4.49
N ALA A 102 9.36 4.38 -5.14
CA ALA A 102 9.37 4.26 -6.60
C ALA A 102 8.15 3.47 -7.12
N PHE A 103 7.73 2.43 -6.39
CA PHE A 103 6.49 1.72 -6.72
C PHE A 103 5.27 2.63 -6.59
N ILE A 104 5.15 3.41 -5.51
CA ILE A 104 4.02 4.35 -5.32
C ILE A 104 3.98 5.40 -6.43
N ALA A 105 5.13 5.97 -6.78
CA ALA A 105 5.22 6.95 -7.86
C ALA A 105 4.81 6.34 -9.21
N ASN A 106 5.26 5.12 -9.50
CA ASN A 106 4.88 4.39 -10.70
C ASN A 106 3.36 4.11 -10.72
N PHE A 107 2.80 3.64 -9.60
CA PHE A 107 1.38 3.41 -9.45
C PHE A 107 0.57 4.69 -9.69
N MET A 108 0.97 5.83 -9.11
CA MET A 108 0.30 7.12 -9.32
C MET A 108 0.25 7.51 -10.80
N VAL A 109 1.33 7.30 -11.54
CA VAL A 109 1.40 7.61 -12.98
C VAL A 109 0.48 6.69 -13.78
N VAL A 110 0.56 5.38 -13.54
CA VAL A 110 -0.25 4.36 -14.23
C VAL A 110 -1.74 4.57 -13.95
N TYR A 111 -2.11 4.77 -12.69
CA TYR A 111 -3.49 5.04 -12.28
C TYR A 111 -4.02 6.34 -12.89
N LYS A 112 -3.24 7.42 -12.86
CA LYS A 112 -3.66 8.70 -13.45
C LYS A 112 -3.83 8.61 -14.96
N ARG A 113 -2.94 7.91 -15.67
CA ARG A 113 -3.06 7.65 -17.11
C ARG A 113 -4.36 6.91 -17.41
N TRP A 114 -4.63 5.83 -16.68
CA TRP A 114 -5.85 5.05 -16.83
C TRP A 114 -7.12 5.88 -16.57
N CYS A 115 -7.15 6.73 -15.53
CA CYS A 115 -8.28 7.63 -15.29
C CYS A 115 -8.51 8.62 -16.43
N ILE A 116 -7.44 9.13 -17.04
CA ILE A 116 -7.52 10.05 -18.18
C ILE A 116 -8.06 9.32 -19.42
N GLU A 117 -7.58 8.11 -19.68
CA GLU A 117 -8.05 7.27 -20.80
C GLU A 117 -9.51 6.87 -20.65
N MET A 118 -10.00 6.61 -19.43
CA MET A 118 -11.41 6.29 -19.18
C MET A 118 -12.35 7.52 -19.21
N MET A 119 -11.81 8.73 -19.03
CA MET A 119 -12.59 9.97 -19.09
C MET A 119 -12.76 10.52 -20.51
N MET A 120 -11.95 10.04 -21.46
CA MET A 120 -12.05 10.38 -22.89
C MET A 120 -12.89 9.35 -23.64
#